data_AF-A0AAQ5XRK4-F1
#
_entry.id   AF-A0AAQ5XRK4-F1
#
_cell.length_a   1.000
_cell.length_b   1.000
_cell.length_c   1.000
_cell.angle_alpha   90.00
_cell.angle_beta   90.00
_cell.angle_gamma   90.00
#
_symmetry.space_group_name_H-M   'P 1'
#
loop_
_entity.id
_entity.type
_entity.pdbx_description
1 polymer ?
#
loop_
_entity_poly.entity_id
_entity_poly.type
_entity_poly.pdbx_seq_one_letter_code
_entity_poly.pdbx_strand_id
1 'polypeptide(L)'
;MFVEMLNLQQVVLHPQVNWRHPEDIQRKLMFLCSFSLKLLDSFMELLIHFFLMFFCSSSSCSSVPVFLVLLFQFFMFFCSSSSCSSIPVHLVLLFQFFMLILFIFLAELAAAILAFLFREHLTRQYFTRDLKRHYQGRNNTDVFSSTWNAIMTTFDCCGVSGPEDFEESLFRLLSPSKMVPEACCQRNGFLGDGGVEQCVSGSVVFRHNKGCYSAMVDYFETYIYTAGALAIVVLTIELFAMVFAMCLFRGIQ
;
A
#
# COMPACT_ATOMS: atom_id res chain seq x y z
N MET A 1 -10.85 24.16 5.26
CA MET A 1 -10.25 23.00 5.99
C MET A 1 -9.83 23.32 7.43
N PHE A 2 -8.76 24.09 7.72
CA PHE A 2 -8.34 24.36 9.12
C PHE A 2 -9.15 25.47 9.81
N VAL A 3 -9.64 26.47 9.06
CA VAL A 3 -10.43 27.61 9.60
C VAL A 3 -11.90 27.24 9.86
N GLU A 4 -12.49 26.37 9.03
CA GLU A 4 -13.81 25.76 9.33
C GLU A 4 -13.75 24.83 10.55
N MET A 5 -12.60 24.19 10.81
CA MET A 5 -12.39 23.37 12.02
C MET A 5 -12.38 24.18 13.32
N LEU A 6 -11.87 25.41 13.30
CA LEU A 6 -11.87 26.31 14.47
C LEU A 6 -13.27 26.86 14.79
N ASN A 7 -14.05 27.22 13.76
CA ASN A 7 -15.44 27.68 13.95
C ASN A 7 -16.35 26.54 14.45
N LEU A 8 -16.08 25.29 14.08
CA LEU A 8 -16.86 24.13 14.53
C LEU A 8 -16.54 23.70 15.97
N GLN A 9 -15.31 23.91 16.45
CA GLN A 9 -14.98 23.74 17.88
C GLN A 9 -15.74 24.74 18.77
N GLN A 10 -16.01 25.96 18.29
CA GLN A 10 -16.78 26.96 19.04
C GLN A 10 -18.26 26.59 19.21
N VAL A 11 -18.85 25.84 18.28
CA VAL A 11 -20.25 25.38 18.40
C VAL A 11 -20.40 24.31 19.49
N VAL A 12 -19.36 23.50 19.73
CA VAL A 12 -19.37 22.39 20.71
C VAL A 12 -19.18 22.86 22.16
N LEU A 13 -18.51 23.99 22.37
CA LEU A 13 -18.21 24.54 23.72
C LEU A 13 -19.29 25.48 24.27
N HIS A 14 -20.40 25.68 23.56
CA HIS A 14 -21.49 26.51 24.08
C HIS A 14 -22.22 25.76 25.22
N PRO A 15 -22.29 26.29 26.46
CA PRO A 15 -22.70 25.52 27.63
C PRO A 15 -24.22 25.31 27.78
N GLN A 16 -25.01 25.48 26.70
CA GLN A 16 -26.47 25.69 26.78
C GLN A 16 -27.31 24.67 26.01
N VAL A 17 -26.80 23.46 25.73
CA VAL A 17 -27.62 22.38 25.14
C VAL A 17 -28.05 21.40 26.24
N ASN A 18 -29.37 21.33 26.45
CA ASN A 18 -30.00 20.55 27.51
C ASN A 18 -30.08 19.05 27.13
N TRP A 19 -29.36 18.20 27.86
CA TRP A 19 -29.08 16.77 27.59
C TRP A 19 -30.24 15.80 27.87
N ARG A 20 -31.49 16.19 27.60
CA ARG A 20 -32.66 15.43 28.06
C ARG A 20 -33.37 14.61 26.98
N HIS A 21 -33.04 14.80 25.71
CA HIS A 21 -33.69 14.08 24.61
C HIS A 21 -32.79 12.99 24.00
N PRO A 22 -33.30 11.76 23.83
CA PRO A 22 -32.54 10.64 23.26
C PRO A 22 -32.04 10.93 21.83
N GLU A 23 -32.72 11.81 21.09
CA GLU A 23 -32.37 12.24 19.73
C GLU A 23 -31.00 12.97 19.63
N ASP A 24 -30.60 13.74 20.66
CA ASP A 24 -29.34 14.49 20.67
C ASP A 24 -28.12 13.61 21.00
N ILE A 25 -28.32 12.58 21.82
CA ILE A 25 -27.32 11.56 22.13
C ILE A 25 -27.04 10.71 20.89
N GLN A 26 -28.10 10.34 20.16
CA GLN A 26 -28.01 9.59 18.91
C GLN A 26 -27.29 10.38 17.80
N ARG A 27 -27.57 11.68 17.67
CA ARG A 27 -26.85 12.55 16.73
C ARG A 27 -25.36 12.65 17.08
N LYS A 28 -25.00 12.80 18.35
CA LYS A 28 -23.60 12.79 18.80
C LYS A 28 -22.91 11.44 18.60
N LEU A 29 -23.61 10.34 18.83
CA LEU A 29 -23.07 8.99 18.63
C LEU A 29 -22.84 8.70 17.14
N MET A 30 -23.73 9.15 16.26
CA MET A 30 -23.52 9.08 14.80
C MET A 30 -22.36 9.96 14.33
N PHE A 31 -22.18 11.16 14.89
CA PHE A 31 -21.03 12.02 14.59
C PHE A 31 -19.72 11.43 15.11
N LEU A 32 -19.69 10.88 16.32
CA LEU A 32 -18.53 10.20 16.89
C LEU A 32 -18.20 8.92 16.12
N CYS A 33 -19.20 8.11 15.74
CA CYS A 33 -19.00 6.91 14.95
C CYS A 33 -18.50 7.24 13.54
N SER A 34 -19.05 8.29 12.90
CA SER A 34 -18.56 8.78 11.60
C SER A 34 -17.16 9.38 11.69
N PHE A 35 -16.81 10.01 12.80
CA PHE A 35 -15.48 10.55 13.06
C PHE A 35 -14.46 9.43 13.35
N SER A 36 -14.84 8.42 14.14
CA SER A 36 -14.07 7.21 14.39
C SER A 36 -13.88 6.39 13.12
N LEU A 37 -14.91 6.26 12.28
CA LEU A 37 -14.83 5.63 10.96
C LEU A 37 -13.94 6.45 10.03
N LYS A 38 -14.01 7.79 10.02
CA LYS A 38 -13.08 8.64 9.24
C LYS A 38 -11.64 8.58 9.75
N LEU A 39 -11.42 8.39 11.05
CA LEU A 39 -10.10 8.18 11.64
C LEU A 39 -9.54 6.79 11.29
N LEU A 40 -10.37 5.75 11.39
CA LEU A 40 -10.03 4.41 10.94
C LEU A 40 -9.80 4.36 9.43
N ASP A 41 -10.60 5.08 8.65
CA ASP A 41 -10.48 5.20 7.19
C ASP A 41 -9.22 5.97 6.79
N SER A 42 -8.90 7.07 7.46
CA SER A 42 -7.64 7.80 7.25
C SER A 42 -6.42 6.98 7.72
N PHE A 43 -6.56 6.15 8.75
CA PHE A 43 -5.52 5.24 9.22
C PHE A 43 -5.36 4.02 8.30
N MET A 44 -6.45 3.48 7.77
CA MET A 44 -6.46 2.42 6.77
C MET A 44 -5.98 2.93 5.42
N GLU A 45 -6.28 4.17 5.02
CA GLU A 45 -5.66 4.84 3.88
C GLU A 45 -4.16 5.00 4.12
N LEU A 46 -3.71 5.34 5.34
CA LEU A 46 -2.28 5.41 5.66
C LEU A 46 -1.60 4.04 5.58
N LEU A 47 -2.26 2.98 6.08
CA LEU A 47 -1.77 1.60 6.03
C LEU A 47 -1.81 1.02 4.62
N ILE A 48 -2.84 1.35 3.83
CA ILE A 48 -2.97 0.99 2.41
C ILE A 48 -1.99 1.79 1.58
N HIS A 49 -1.68 3.04 1.91
CA HIS A 49 -0.65 3.83 1.24
C HIS A 49 0.75 3.33 1.62
N PHE A 50 0.93 2.79 2.83
CA PHE A 50 2.13 2.07 3.24
C PHE A 50 2.27 0.72 2.52
N PHE A 51 1.18 -0.07 2.43
CA PHE A 51 1.12 -1.32 1.68
C PHE A 51 1.26 -1.08 0.16
N LEU A 52 0.64 -0.03 -0.38
CA LEU A 52 0.79 0.39 -1.77
C LEU A 52 2.18 0.94 -2.02
N MET A 53 2.83 1.67 -1.11
CA MET A 53 4.26 1.99 -1.27
C MET A 53 5.12 0.73 -1.29
N PHE A 54 4.77 -0.28 -0.50
CA PHE A 54 5.46 -1.57 -0.46
C PHE A 54 5.26 -2.39 -1.75
N PHE A 55 4.05 -2.42 -2.32
CA PHE A 55 3.72 -3.13 -3.57
C PHE A 55 3.98 -2.30 -4.85
N CYS A 56 3.99 -0.97 -4.76
CA CYS A 56 4.35 -0.02 -5.81
C CYS A 56 5.87 0.18 -5.88
N SER A 57 6.63 -0.90 -5.67
CA SER A 57 7.98 -1.02 -6.22
C SER A 57 7.95 -1.66 -7.62
N SER A 58 6.77 -1.91 -8.21
CA SER A 58 6.62 -2.45 -9.56
C SER A 58 5.65 -1.63 -10.42
N SER A 59 6.15 -0.47 -10.86
CA SER A 59 5.96 0.15 -12.18
C SER A 59 4.56 0.27 -12.82
N SER A 60 3.45 0.27 -12.07
CA SER A 60 2.17 0.82 -12.53
C SER A 60 1.31 1.23 -11.34
N CYS A 61 1.58 2.42 -10.78
CA CYS A 61 0.67 3.07 -9.86
C CYS A 61 -0.54 3.60 -10.65
N SER A 62 -1.42 2.72 -11.09
CA SER A 62 -2.71 3.15 -11.64
C SER A 62 -3.49 3.80 -10.50
N SER A 63 -4.13 4.94 -10.75
CA SER A 63 -5.03 5.64 -9.80
C SER A 63 -6.31 4.87 -9.47
N VAL A 64 -6.48 3.70 -10.08
CA VAL A 64 -7.63 2.79 -9.99
C VAL A 64 -7.98 2.33 -8.55
N PRO A 65 -7.03 1.91 -7.68
CA PRO A 65 -7.38 1.50 -6.32
C PRO A 65 -7.88 2.67 -5.49
N VAL A 66 -7.35 3.88 -5.71
CA VAL A 66 -7.81 5.11 -5.04
C VAL A 66 -9.26 5.43 -5.45
N PHE A 67 -9.60 5.35 -6.74
CA PHE A 67 -10.96 5.61 -7.21
C PHE A 67 -11.99 4.59 -6.69
N LEU A 68 -11.63 3.31 -6.59
CA LEU A 68 -12.52 2.28 -6.06
C LEU A 68 -12.83 2.50 -4.57
N VAL A 69 -11.82 2.91 -3.78
CA VAL A 69 -12.00 3.25 -2.36
C VAL A 69 -12.90 4.48 -2.20
N LEU A 70 -12.69 5.53 -3.01
CA LEU A 70 -13.53 6.73 -2.97
C LEU A 70 -15.00 6.43 -3.35
N LEU A 71 -15.24 5.54 -4.31
CA LEU A 71 -16.59 5.11 -4.69
C LEU A 71 -17.27 4.28 -3.59
N PHE A 72 -16.52 3.40 -2.93
CA PHE A 72 -17.03 2.65 -1.78
C PHE A 72 -17.39 3.57 -0.62
N GLN A 73 -16.53 4.56 -0.32
CA GLN A 73 -16.76 5.55 0.73
C GLN A 73 -17.97 6.44 0.42
N PHE A 74 -18.15 6.80 -0.85
CA PHE A 74 -19.35 7.48 -1.32
C PHE A 74 -20.60 6.59 -1.14
N PHE A 75 -20.55 5.32 -1.52
CA PHE A 75 -21.69 4.40 -1.34
C PHE A 75 -22.09 4.23 0.13
N MET A 76 -21.13 4.03 1.03
CA MET A 76 -21.36 3.92 2.48
C MET A 76 -21.92 5.22 3.09
N PHE A 77 -21.44 6.37 2.63
CA PHE A 77 -21.96 7.67 3.01
C PHE A 77 -23.42 7.88 2.57
N PHE A 78 -23.77 7.49 1.34
CA PHE A 78 -25.14 7.57 0.82
C PHE A 78 -26.08 6.57 1.50
N CYS A 79 -25.60 5.39 1.89
CA CYS A 79 -26.35 4.41 2.68
C CYS A 79 -26.72 4.95 4.08
N SER A 80 -25.82 5.75 4.67
CA SER A 80 -26.04 6.44 5.95
C SER A 80 -26.95 7.67 5.84
N SER A 81 -27.02 8.28 4.65
CA SER A 81 -27.79 9.51 4.36
C SER A 81 -29.21 9.22 3.88
N SER A 82 -29.52 7.95 3.57
CA SER A 82 -30.83 7.51 3.12
C SER A 82 -31.75 7.33 4.33
N SER A 83 -32.55 8.37 4.56
CA SER A 83 -33.70 8.46 5.45
C SER A 83 -34.55 7.18 5.48
N CYS A 84 -34.28 6.24 6.39
CA CYS A 84 -35.26 5.25 6.79
C CYS A 84 -35.71 5.56 8.21
N SER A 85 -36.68 6.47 8.32
CA SER A 85 -37.28 6.95 9.57
C SER A 85 -38.10 5.90 10.34
N SER A 86 -37.93 4.60 10.06
CA SER A 86 -38.68 3.50 10.69
C SER A 86 -37.81 2.36 11.23
N ILE A 87 -36.50 2.32 10.96
CA ILE A 87 -35.60 1.28 11.45
C ILE A 87 -34.76 1.86 12.60
N PRO A 88 -34.59 1.16 13.73
CA PRO A 88 -33.74 1.65 14.82
C PRO A 88 -32.31 1.85 14.31
N VAL A 89 -31.77 3.05 14.55
CA VAL A 89 -30.42 3.49 14.12
C VAL A 89 -29.31 2.52 14.52
N HIS A 90 -29.45 1.82 15.65
CA HIS A 90 -28.51 0.78 16.09
C HIS A 90 -28.46 -0.41 15.12
N LEU A 91 -29.56 -0.77 14.48
CA LEU A 91 -29.65 -1.88 13.53
C LEU A 91 -29.02 -1.50 12.17
N VAL A 92 -29.19 -0.24 11.75
CA VAL A 92 -28.53 0.32 10.55
C VAL A 92 -27.01 0.37 10.75
N LEU A 93 -26.54 0.88 11.90
CA LEU A 93 -25.11 0.92 12.22
C LEU A 93 -24.48 -0.47 12.25
N LEU A 94 -25.19 -1.46 12.80
CA LEU A 94 -24.70 -2.83 12.88
C LEU A 94 -24.65 -3.52 11.50
N PHE A 95 -25.62 -3.24 10.63
CA PHE A 95 -25.60 -3.69 9.24
C PHE A 95 -24.45 -3.05 8.44
N GLN A 96 -24.21 -1.75 8.61
CA GLN A 96 -23.08 -1.06 7.97
C GLN A 96 -21.74 -1.65 8.43
N PHE A 97 -21.59 -1.95 9.72
CA PHE A 97 -20.38 -2.57 10.28
C PHE A 97 -20.15 -3.98 9.69
N PHE A 98 -21.21 -4.79 9.57
CA PHE A 98 -21.13 -6.10 8.94
C PHE A 98 -20.69 -6.01 7.46
N MET A 99 -21.28 -5.10 6.69
CA MET A 99 -20.93 -4.90 5.28
C MET A 99 -19.49 -4.42 5.09
N LEU A 100 -18.99 -3.57 6.00
CA LEU A 100 -17.59 -3.13 6.01
C LEU A 100 -16.63 -4.30 6.22
N ILE A 101 -16.84 -5.11 7.25
CA ILE A 101 -15.95 -6.26 7.54
C ILE A 101 -16.00 -7.27 6.40
N LEU A 102 -17.18 -7.54 5.85
CA LEU A 102 -17.33 -8.43 4.70
C LEU A 102 -16.52 -7.95 3.48
N PHE A 103 -16.52 -6.64 3.23
CA PHE A 103 -15.75 -6.06 2.13
C PHE A 103 -14.23 -6.20 2.36
N ILE A 104 -13.76 -5.98 3.59
CA ILE A 104 -12.34 -6.16 3.94
C ILE A 104 -11.93 -7.62 3.74
N PHE A 105 -12.72 -8.58 4.25
CA PHE A 105 -12.47 -10.01 4.06
C PHE A 105 -12.36 -10.41 2.58
N LEU A 106 -13.23 -9.89 1.72
CA LEU A 106 -13.17 -10.13 0.28
C LEU A 106 -11.94 -9.49 -0.37
N ALA A 107 -11.53 -8.30 0.08
CA ALA A 107 -10.32 -7.64 -0.41
C ALA A 107 -9.05 -8.41 0.00
N GLU A 108 -8.97 -8.91 1.24
CA GLU A 108 -7.87 -9.75 1.70
C GLU A 108 -7.79 -11.06 0.90
N LEU A 109 -8.93 -11.71 0.65
CA LEU A 109 -8.99 -12.91 -0.18
C LEU A 109 -8.52 -12.63 -1.62
N ALA A 110 -8.96 -11.53 -2.22
CA ALA A 110 -8.53 -11.13 -3.55
C ALA A 110 -7.02 -10.84 -3.60
N ALA A 111 -6.48 -10.14 -2.59
CA ALA A 111 -5.05 -9.89 -2.46
C ALA A 111 -4.24 -11.18 -2.32
N ALA A 112 -4.73 -12.14 -1.54
CA ALA A 112 -4.09 -13.46 -1.37
C ALA A 112 -4.06 -14.25 -2.69
N ILE A 113 -5.16 -14.29 -3.44
CA ILE A 113 -5.22 -14.92 -4.77
C ILE A 113 -4.27 -14.23 -5.74
N LEU A 114 -4.26 -12.89 -5.75
CA LEU A 114 -3.39 -12.12 -6.63
C LEU A 114 -1.91 -12.38 -6.31
N ALA A 115 -1.53 -12.40 -5.03
CA ALA A 115 -0.18 -12.74 -4.60
C ALA A 115 0.23 -14.15 -5.06
N PHE A 116 -0.69 -15.13 -4.98
CA PHE A 116 -0.45 -16.48 -5.46
C PHE A 116 -0.22 -16.54 -6.97
N LEU A 117 -1.08 -15.87 -7.76
CA LEU A 117 -0.94 -15.81 -9.21
C LEU A 117 0.33 -15.07 -9.66
N PHE A 118 0.66 -13.95 -9.00
CA PHE A 118 1.90 -13.22 -9.30
C PHE A 118 3.13 -14.08 -9.02
N ARG A 119 3.12 -14.92 -7.97
CA ARG A 119 4.22 -15.84 -7.68
C ARG A 119 4.60 -16.73 -8.88
N GLU A 120 3.62 -17.14 -9.69
CA GLU A 120 3.86 -17.97 -10.88
C GLU A 120 4.41 -17.17 -12.07
N HIS A 121 4.04 -15.89 -12.20
CA HIS A 121 4.44 -15.04 -13.32
C HIS A 121 5.74 -14.26 -13.10
N LEU A 122 6.16 -14.04 -11.85
CA LEU A 122 7.38 -13.31 -11.48
C LEU A 122 8.66 -14.15 -11.63
N THR A 123 8.93 -14.59 -12.85
CA THR A 123 10.15 -15.35 -13.18
C THR A 123 11.34 -14.40 -13.42
N ARG A 124 12.53 -14.86 -13.04
CA ARG A 124 13.80 -14.15 -13.30
C ARG A 124 13.94 -13.72 -14.77
N GLN A 125 13.54 -14.59 -15.71
CA GLN A 125 13.64 -14.32 -17.16
C GLN A 125 12.74 -13.18 -17.62
N TYR A 126 11.50 -13.10 -17.10
CA TYR A 126 10.57 -12.03 -17.43
C TYR A 126 11.14 -10.67 -17.01
N PHE A 127 11.62 -10.56 -15.77
CA PHE A 127 12.23 -9.33 -15.27
C PHE A 127 13.51 -8.97 -16.03
N THR A 128 14.39 -9.92 -16.31
CA THR A 128 15.61 -9.63 -17.10
C THR A 128 15.25 -9.08 -18.47
N ARG A 129 14.24 -9.65 -19.14
CA ARG A 129 13.78 -9.16 -20.45
C ARG A 129 13.23 -7.74 -20.38
N ASP A 130 12.41 -7.45 -19.37
CA ASP A 130 11.79 -6.13 -19.24
C ASP A 130 12.79 -5.07 -18.79
N LEU A 131 13.73 -5.42 -17.90
CA LEU A 131 14.88 -4.57 -17.54
C LEU A 131 15.68 -4.23 -18.80
N LYS A 132 16.09 -5.24 -19.58
CA LYS A 132 16.89 -5.03 -20.80
C LYS A 132 16.20 -4.10 -21.80
N ARG A 133 14.87 -4.15 -21.92
CA ARG A 133 14.10 -3.38 -22.90
C ARG A 133 13.73 -1.96 -22.45
N HIS A 134 13.42 -1.75 -21.18
CA HIS A 134 12.80 -0.50 -20.72
C HIS A 134 13.73 0.34 -19.84
N TYR A 135 14.78 -0.24 -19.26
CA TYR A 135 15.67 0.49 -18.37
C TYR A 135 16.59 1.44 -19.14
N GLN A 136 16.51 2.73 -18.81
CA GLN A 136 17.25 3.82 -19.47
C GLN A 136 18.32 4.45 -18.57
N GLY A 137 18.37 4.11 -17.28
CA GLY A 137 19.35 4.64 -16.33
C GLY A 137 18.87 5.85 -15.55
N ARG A 138 18.82 7.04 -16.16
CA ARG A 138 18.70 8.31 -15.40
C ARG A 138 17.81 9.39 -16.02
N ASN A 139 16.79 9.00 -16.77
CA ASN A 139 15.78 9.97 -17.19
C ASN A 139 14.78 10.17 -16.03
N ASN A 140 14.78 11.34 -15.40
CA ASN A 140 13.93 11.66 -14.23
C ASN A 140 12.41 11.56 -14.53
N THR A 141 12.04 11.39 -15.79
CA THR A 141 10.67 11.22 -16.26
C THR A 141 10.22 9.76 -16.32
N ASP A 142 11.14 8.80 -16.35
CA ASP A 142 10.83 7.38 -16.53
C ASP A 142 10.69 6.67 -15.17
N VAL A 143 9.44 6.41 -14.79
CA VAL A 143 9.10 5.76 -13.52
C VAL A 143 9.75 4.38 -13.41
N PHE A 144 9.90 3.65 -14.51
CA PHE A 144 10.48 2.31 -14.54
C PHE A 144 11.96 2.32 -14.12
N SER A 145 12.75 3.21 -14.73
CA SER A 145 14.18 3.35 -14.43
C SER A 145 14.42 3.88 -13.01
N SER A 146 13.60 4.83 -12.55
CA SER A 146 13.65 5.34 -11.18
C SER A 146 13.37 4.24 -10.16
N THR A 147 12.36 3.41 -10.42
CA THR A 147 11.98 2.30 -9.54
C THR A 147 13.09 1.26 -9.46
N TRP A 148 13.68 0.88 -10.59
CA TRP A 148 14.82 -0.05 -10.61
C TRP A 148 16.06 0.52 -9.92
N ASN A 149 16.31 1.83 -10.03
CA ASN A 149 17.38 2.49 -9.27
C ASN A 149 17.14 2.38 -7.76
N ALA A 150 15.93 2.68 -7.31
CA ALA A 150 15.56 2.55 -5.91
C ALA A 150 15.76 1.11 -5.41
N ILE A 151 15.29 0.12 -6.18
CA ILE A 151 15.48 -1.30 -5.91
C ILE A 151 16.97 -1.64 -5.71
N MET A 152 17.83 -1.29 -6.68
CA MET A 152 19.25 -1.62 -6.65
C MET A 152 19.94 -1.00 -5.42
N THR A 153 19.58 0.24 -5.07
CA THR A 153 20.11 0.92 -3.88
C THR A 153 19.50 0.46 -2.56
N THR A 154 18.30 -0.10 -2.56
CA THR A 154 17.61 -0.54 -1.32
C THR A 154 18.03 -1.93 -0.92
N PHE A 155 18.25 -2.81 -1.90
CA PHE A 155 18.60 -4.21 -1.70
C PHE A 155 20.10 -4.50 -1.95
N ASP A 156 20.92 -3.46 -2.13
CA ASP A 156 22.37 -3.58 -2.36
C ASP A 156 22.71 -4.64 -3.43
N CYS A 157 22.05 -4.50 -4.58
CA CYS A 157 22.06 -5.48 -5.67
C CYS A 157 22.23 -4.79 -7.03
N CYS A 158 22.57 -5.56 -8.06
CA CYS A 158 22.73 -5.03 -9.42
C CYS A 158 22.12 -5.94 -10.47
N GLY A 159 21.28 -5.36 -11.32
CA GLY A 159 20.54 -6.10 -12.36
C GLY A 159 19.54 -7.10 -11.77
N VAL A 160 18.87 -7.87 -12.61
CA VAL A 160 17.90 -8.88 -12.15
C VAL A 160 18.65 -10.13 -11.70
N SER A 161 19.50 -10.63 -12.59
CA SER A 161 20.33 -11.80 -12.45
C SER A 161 21.72 -11.48 -11.93
N GLY A 162 22.23 -10.31 -12.30
CA GLY A 162 23.59 -9.85 -12.05
C GLY A 162 23.87 -8.62 -12.93
N PRO A 163 25.06 -8.01 -12.78
CA PRO A 163 25.43 -6.82 -13.53
C PRO A 163 25.54 -7.04 -15.05
N GLU A 164 25.70 -8.29 -15.49
CA GLU A 164 25.81 -8.68 -16.91
C GLU A 164 24.50 -8.41 -17.68
N ASP A 165 23.36 -8.31 -16.98
CA ASP A 165 22.08 -7.98 -17.59
C ASP A 165 22.11 -6.64 -18.33
N PHE A 166 23.02 -5.74 -17.96
CA PHE A 166 23.16 -4.43 -18.60
C PHE A 166 23.98 -4.46 -19.89
N GLU A 167 24.80 -5.47 -20.16
CA GLU A 167 25.70 -5.51 -21.33
C GLU A 167 24.93 -5.47 -22.67
N GLU A 168 23.73 -6.06 -22.69
CA GLU A 168 22.83 -6.11 -23.86
C GLU A 168 21.50 -5.41 -23.59
N SER A 169 21.53 -4.31 -22.84
CA SER A 169 20.34 -3.54 -22.47
C SER A 169 20.22 -2.24 -23.24
N LEU A 170 19.01 -1.67 -23.29
CA LEU A 170 18.75 -0.33 -23.80
C LEU A 170 19.64 0.73 -23.13
N PHE A 171 19.94 0.56 -21.84
CA PHE A 171 20.87 1.41 -21.10
C PHE A 171 22.27 1.45 -21.73
N ARG A 172 22.82 0.31 -22.15
CA ARG A 172 24.14 0.25 -22.80
C ARG A 172 24.16 0.98 -24.14
N LEU A 173 23.05 0.96 -24.87
CA LEU A 173 22.89 1.70 -26.13
C LEU A 173 22.83 3.22 -25.88
N LEU A 174 22.15 3.65 -24.82
CA LEU A 174 22.02 5.06 -24.44
C LEU A 174 23.29 5.63 -23.79
N SER A 175 24.04 4.80 -23.06
CA SER A 175 25.21 5.20 -22.27
C SER A 175 26.39 4.25 -22.53
N PRO A 176 27.05 4.33 -23.71
CA PRO A 176 28.11 3.39 -24.10
C PRO A 176 29.39 3.50 -23.23
N SER A 177 29.60 4.63 -22.57
CA SER A 177 30.72 4.82 -21.62
C SER A 177 30.48 4.16 -20.27
N LYS A 178 29.22 3.84 -19.91
CA LYS A 178 28.83 3.26 -18.62
C LYS A 178 28.51 1.77 -18.81
N MET A 179 29.17 0.90 -18.06
CA MET A 179 28.89 -0.55 -18.10
C MET A 179 27.68 -0.90 -17.22
N VAL A 180 27.54 -0.23 -16.08
CA VAL A 180 26.42 -0.39 -15.13
C VAL A 180 25.91 0.97 -14.68
N PRO A 181 24.65 1.07 -14.23
CA PRO A 181 24.13 2.31 -13.65
C PRO A 181 24.77 2.62 -12.29
N GLU A 182 24.81 3.89 -11.93
CA GLU A 182 25.33 4.37 -10.63
C GLU A 182 24.63 3.73 -9.42
N ALA A 183 23.36 3.33 -9.58
CA ALA A 183 22.59 2.64 -8.54
C ALA A 183 23.16 1.27 -8.16
N CYS A 184 23.95 0.63 -9.04
CA CYS A 184 24.64 -0.62 -8.75
C CYS A 184 25.91 -0.43 -7.90
N CYS A 185 26.37 0.81 -7.72
CA CYS A 185 27.63 1.10 -7.05
C CYS A 185 27.46 1.21 -5.54
N GLN A 186 28.41 0.65 -4.80
CA GLN A 186 28.43 0.69 -3.34
C GLN A 186 28.61 2.14 -2.87
N ARG A 187 27.72 2.58 -1.97
CA ARG A 187 27.77 3.90 -1.34
C ARG A 187 28.53 3.85 -0.02
N ASN A 188 29.66 3.16 0.02
CA ASN A 188 30.49 3.13 1.21
C ASN A 188 31.19 4.49 1.34
N GLY A 189 30.99 5.20 2.46
CA GLY A 189 31.41 6.59 2.69
C GLY A 189 32.92 6.90 2.59
N PHE A 190 33.74 5.93 2.20
CA PHE A 190 35.17 6.07 1.91
C PHE A 190 35.48 6.21 0.41
N LEU A 191 34.51 5.97 -0.47
CA LEU A 191 34.65 6.18 -1.91
C LEU A 191 34.30 7.63 -2.22
N GLY A 192 35.33 8.45 -2.41
CA GLY A 192 35.16 9.75 -3.08
C GLY A 192 34.57 9.57 -4.49
N ASP A 193 34.25 10.69 -5.14
CA ASP A 193 33.65 10.75 -6.50
C ASP A 193 34.32 9.80 -7.52
N GLY A 194 35.64 9.60 -7.42
CA GLY A 194 36.39 8.67 -8.26
C GLY A 194 36.04 7.18 -8.12
N GLY A 195 35.46 6.75 -7.01
CA GLY A 195 35.01 5.38 -6.78
C GLY A 195 33.74 5.01 -7.55
N VAL A 196 32.83 5.97 -7.68
CA VAL A 196 31.59 5.82 -8.46
C VAL A 196 31.93 5.71 -9.94
N GLU A 197 32.81 6.59 -10.43
CA GLU A 197 33.30 6.55 -11.83
C GLU A 197 34.00 5.23 -12.18
N GLN A 198 34.82 4.70 -11.26
CA GLN A 198 35.45 3.39 -11.44
C GLN A 198 34.44 2.23 -11.43
N CYS A 199 33.41 2.28 -10.58
CA CYS A 199 32.35 1.26 -10.55
C CYS A 199 31.56 1.22 -11.86
N VAL A 200 31.10 2.39 -12.31
CA VAL A 200 30.32 2.58 -13.54
C VAL A 200 31.11 2.13 -14.76
N SER A 201 32.43 2.35 -14.75
CA SER A 201 33.35 1.97 -15.81
C SER A 201 33.73 0.49 -15.86
N GLY A 202 33.34 -0.34 -14.88
CA GLY A 202 33.65 -1.79 -14.93
C GLY A 202 34.23 -2.40 -13.66
N SER A 203 34.62 -1.60 -12.65
CA SER A 203 35.31 -2.18 -11.49
C SER A 203 34.39 -3.07 -10.66
N VAL A 204 34.86 -4.28 -10.39
CA VAL A 204 34.13 -5.28 -9.60
C VAL A 204 34.21 -5.03 -8.09
N VAL A 205 35.18 -4.22 -7.64
CA VAL A 205 35.45 -3.95 -6.22
C VAL A 205 34.40 -3.03 -5.60
N PHE A 206 33.86 -2.10 -6.39
CA PHE A 206 32.96 -1.04 -5.93
C PHE A 206 31.50 -1.25 -6.35
N ARG A 207 31.17 -2.45 -6.83
CA ARG A 207 29.85 -2.81 -7.38
C ARG A 207 29.19 -3.88 -6.53
N HIS A 208 27.86 -3.87 -6.49
CA HIS A 208 27.10 -5.01 -6.00
C HIS A 208 27.06 -6.12 -7.04
N ASN A 209 27.52 -7.33 -6.68
CA ASN A 209 27.53 -8.48 -7.59
C ASN A 209 26.31 -9.41 -7.43
N LYS A 210 25.49 -9.23 -6.38
CA LYS A 210 24.27 -10.02 -6.19
C LYS A 210 23.17 -9.50 -7.12
N GLY A 211 22.50 -10.39 -7.84
CA GLY A 211 21.32 -10.03 -8.62
C GLY A 211 20.13 -9.69 -7.73
N CYS A 212 19.36 -8.67 -8.11
CA CYS A 212 18.25 -8.17 -7.30
C CYS A 212 17.11 -9.18 -7.15
N TYR A 213 16.90 -10.07 -8.11
CA TYR A 213 15.88 -11.12 -7.98
C TYR A 213 16.16 -12.02 -6.78
N SER A 214 17.40 -12.49 -6.64
CA SER A 214 17.80 -13.32 -5.51
C SER A 214 17.80 -12.55 -4.20
N ALA A 215 18.26 -11.28 -4.21
CA ALA A 215 18.23 -10.45 -3.01
C ALA A 215 16.80 -10.21 -2.49
N MET A 216 15.85 -9.92 -3.40
CA MET A 216 14.44 -9.75 -3.04
C MET A 216 13.80 -11.04 -2.54
N VAL A 217 14.02 -12.17 -3.23
CA VAL A 217 13.44 -13.45 -2.82
C VAL A 217 13.91 -13.83 -1.41
N ASP A 218 15.21 -13.71 -1.15
CA ASP A 218 15.83 -13.97 0.16
C ASP A 218 15.26 -13.06 1.26
N TYR A 219 15.06 -11.78 0.94
CA TYR A 219 14.38 -10.83 1.82
C TYR A 219 12.92 -11.26 2.10
N PHE A 220 12.14 -11.56 1.06
CA PHE A 220 10.74 -11.95 1.24
C PHE A 220 10.57 -13.29 1.95
N GLU A 221 11.41 -14.29 1.69
CA GLU A 221 11.37 -15.58 2.39
C GLU A 221 11.53 -15.43 3.90
N THR A 222 12.30 -14.43 4.34
CA THR A 222 12.48 -14.14 5.76
C THR A 222 11.20 -13.58 6.38
N TYR A 223 10.48 -12.69 5.69
CA TYR A 223 9.29 -12.00 6.23
C TYR A 223 7.96 -12.69 5.92
N ILE A 224 7.89 -13.54 4.89
CA ILE A 224 6.63 -14.14 4.41
C ILE A 224 5.93 -14.97 5.49
N TYR A 225 6.70 -15.69 6.33
CA TYR A 225 6.15 -16.47 7.44
C TYR A 225 5.48 -15.57 8.48
N THR A 226 6.14 -14.46 8.84
CA THR A 226 5.58 -13.50 9.81
C THR A 226 4.37 -12.78 9.26
N ALA A 227 4.41 -12.34 7.99
CA ALA A 227 3.29 -11.68 7.33
C ALA A 227 2.09 -12.63 7.18
N GLY A 228 2.33 -13.88 6.77
CA GLY A 228 1.30 -14.90 6.66
C GLY A 228 0.64 -15.23 8.00
N ALA A 229 1.43 -15.33 9.08
CA ALA A 229 0.88 -15.55 10.42
C ALA A 229 -0.03 -14.39 10.86
N LEU A 230 0.38 -13.14 10.63
CA LEU A 230 -0.44 -11.96 10.93
C LEU A 230 -1.73 -11.94 10.10
N ALA A 231 -1.66 -12.27 8.81
CA ALA A 231 -2.83 -12.33 7.94
C ALA A 231 -3.86 -13.37 8.44
N ILE A 232 -3.41 -14.55 8.86
CA ILE A 232 -4.31 -15.58 9.42
C ILE A 232 -5.01 -15.06 10.69
N VAL A 233 -4.28 -14.38 11.57
CA VAL A 233 -4.87 -13.80 12.80
C VAL A 233 -5.95 -12.78 12.44
N VAL A 234 -5.69 -11.89 11.49
CA VAL A 234 -6.68 -10.89 11.03
C VAL A 234 -7.93 -11.59 10.49
N LEU A 235 -7.78 -12.54 9.57
CA LEU A 235 -8.90 -13.29 8.99
C LEU A 235 -9.75 -13.99 10.07
N THR A 236 -9.12 -14.54 11.11
CA THR A 236 -9.88 -15.16 12.22
C THR A 236 -10.69 -14.14 13.01
N ILE A 237 -10.10 -12.98 13.34
CA ILE A 237 -10.78 -11.90 14.08
C ILE A 237 -11.96 -11.36 13.28
N GLU A 238 -11.79 -11.15 11.97
CA GLU A 238 -12.87 -10.70 11.08
C GLU A 238 -14.03 -11.69 11.05
N LEU A 239 -13.73 -12.99 10.96
CA LEU A 239 -14.75 -14.04 10.98
C LEU A 239 -15.53 -14.02 12.30
N PHE A 240 -14.84 -13.91 13.44
CA PHE A 240 -15.51 -13.78 14.74
C PHE A 240 -16.36 -12.50 14.83
N ALA A 241 -15.88 -11.38 14.30
CA ALA A 241 -16.62 -10.12 14.28
C ALA A 241 -17.89 -10.22 13.42
N MET A 242 -17.82 -10.87 12.26
CA MET A 242 -18.98 -11.14 11.39
C MET A 242 -20.02 -12.02 12.10
N VAL A 243 -19.58 -13.12 12.74
CA VAL A 243 -20.48 -14.01 13.50
C VAL A 243 -21.14 -13.26 14.65
N PHE A 244 -20.36 -12.50 15.42
CA PHE A 244 -20.88 -11.72 16.54
C PHE A 244 -21.88 -10.66 16.09
N ALA A 245 -21.61 -9.97 14.99
CA ALA A 245 -22.56 -9.02 14.40
C ALA A 245 -23.87 -9.72 14.00
N MET A 246 -23.82 -10.87 13.32
CA MET A 246 -25.03 -11.63 12.98
C MET A 246 -25.82 -12.08 14.23
N CYS A 247 -25.13 -12.54 15.27
CA CYS A 247 -25.75 -12.93 16.53
C CYS A 247 -26.45 -11.75 17.22
N LEU A 248 -25.79 -10.59 17.28
CA LEU A 248 -26.38 -9.37 17.82
C LEU A 248 -27.59 -8.90 17.00
N PHE A 249 -27.50 -8.95 15.67
CA PHE A 249 -28.61 -8.58 14.79
C PHE A 249 -29.85 -9.43 15.08
N ARG A 250 -29.67 -10.76 15.22
CA ARG A 250 -30.76 -11.70 15.54
C ARG A 250 -31.28 -11.59 16.97
N GLY A 251 -30.47 -11.11 17.91
CA GLY A 251 -30.87 -10.97 19.32
C GLY A 251 -31.60 -9.66 19.64
N ILE A 252 -31.46 -8.64 18.79
CA ILE A 252 -32.14 -7.34 18.93
C ILE A 252 -33.54 -7.36 18.27
N GLN A 253 -33.75 -8.28 17.32
CA GLN A 253 -34.98 -8.44 16.54
C GLN A 253 -35.97 -9.37 17.25
#